data_AF-A0A7S0AGJ8-F1
#
_entry.id   AF-A0A7S0AGJ8-F1
#
_cell.length_a   1.000
_cell.length_b   1.000
_cell.length_c   1.000
_cell.angle_alpha   90.00
_cell.angle_beta   90.00
_cell.angle_gamma   90.00
#
_symmetry.space_group_name_H-M   'P 1'
#
loop_
_entity.id
_entity.type
_entity.pdbx_description
1 polymer ?
#
loop_
_entity_poly.entity_id
_entity_poly.type
_entity_poly.pdbx_seq_one_letter_code
_entity_poly.pdbx_strand_id
1 'polypeptide(L)'
;AGMVSPLRIAREAAAASGSGKSKFLHEFLTWRGLAYAHCYHFPMPATGATLAQLPSWAQETLRRHASDPRRRIPREQLAAGHSGDNAWDGMQRYLVETGELHNNARMGWGKAVASWAASPDDALQLLLELNNRFALDGHAPPSYGGLLGCLGLFEGPAQAEGRVLGRVAFKPPKPKYAALPSVAHLLGASSPKGAGPGAPSVPVGRVREVRLLPCGDAAEEHRAGAEPRKRRWTAKLRPGQGACIDVA
;
A
#
# COMPACT_ATOMS: atom_id res chain seq x y z
N ALA A 1 7.24 5.32 14.14
CA ALA A 1 8.19 4.38 14.78
C ALA A 1 9.66 4.79 14.67
N GLY A 2 10.13 5.39 13.56
CA GLY A 2 11.52 5.93 13.50
C GLY A 2 12.64 4.90 13.64
N MET A 3 12.31 3.61 13.49
CA MET A 3 13.21 2.47 13.75
C MET A 3 14.37 2.38 12.74
N VAL A 4 14.23 3.00 11.57
CA VAL A 4 15.28 3.07 10.54
C VAL A 4 15.37 4.50 10.00
N SER A 5 16.60 4.98 9.83
CA SER A 5 16.84 6.33 9.28
C SER A 5 16.42 6.40 7.81
N PRO A 6 15.54 7.33 7.42
CA PRO A 6 15.17 7.53 6.02
C PRO A 6 16.36 7.98 5.17
N LEU A 7 17.29 8.75 5.73
CA LEU A 7 18.50 9.18 5.02
C LEU A 7 19.41 7.98 4.68
N ARG A 8 19.50 7.02 5.60
CA ARG A 8 20.24 5.78 5.36
C ARG A 8 19.60 4.96 4.23
N ILE A 9 18.27 4.76 4.29
CA ILE A 9 17.53 4.03 3.24
C ILE A 9 17.72 4.72 1.88
N ALA A 10 17.58 6.04 1.82
CA ALA A 10 17.74 6.80 0.59
C ALA A 10 19.16 6.65 0.00
N ARG A 11 20.21 6.76 0.84
CA ARG A 11 21.60 6.58 0.42
C ARG A 11 21.85 5.16 -0.12
N GLU A 12 21.37 4.14 0.58
CA GLU A 12 21.56 2.74 0.18
C GLU A 12 20.79 2.43 -1.11
N ALA A 13 19.55 2.91 -1.25
CA ALA A 13 18.79 2.81 -2.50
C ALA A 13 19.44 3.57 -3.66
N ALA A 14 20.07 4.72 -3.39
CA ALA A 14 20.83 5.47 -4.38
C ALA A 14 22.10 4.76 -4.84
N ALA A 15 22.69 3.90 -4.02
CA ALA A 15 23.85 3.07 -4.37
C ALA A 15 23.44 1.74 -5.05
N ALA A 16 22.18 1.32 -4.93
CA ALA A 16 21.70 0.08 -5.52
C ALA A 16 21.64 0.14 -7.07
N SER A 17 21.64 -1.04 -7.68
CA SER A 17 21.43 -1.25 -9.11
C SER A 17 20.02 -1.77 -9.38
N GLY A 18 19.51 -1.57 -10.60
CA GLY A 18 18.23 -2.12 -11.05
C GLY A 18 17.19 -1.08 -11.44
N SER A 19 16.21 -1.50 -12.24
CA SER A 19 15.20 -0.62 -12.84
C SER A 19 14.22 0.00 -11.85
N GLY A 20 14.08 -0.56 -10.65
CA GLY A 20 13.18 -0.06 -9.60
C GLY A 20 13.72 1.16 -8.82
N LYS A 21 15.02 1.44 -8.91
CA LYS A 21 15.71 2.48 -8.13
C LYS A 21 15.06 3.85 -8.24
N SER A 22 14.95 4.37 -9.46
CA SER A 22 14.46 5.74 -9.69
C SER A 22 13.02 5.90 -9.20
N LYS A 23 12.19 4.88 -9.42
CA LYS A 23 10.80 4.87 -8.94
C LYS A 23 10.75 4.84 -7.40
N PHE A 24 11.53 3.98 -6.76
CA PHE A 24 11.60 3.94 -5.30
C PHE A 24 12.03 5.28 -4.72
N LEU A 25 13.11 5.87 -5.22
CA LEU A 25 13.60 7.17 -4.74
C LEU A 25 12.59 8.29 -4.97
N HIS A 26 11.85 8.27 -6.07
CA HIS A 26 10.78 9.24 -6.32
C HIS A 26 9.65 9.12 -5.28
N GLU A 27 9.16 7.90 -5.00
CA GLU A 27 8.17 7.69 -3.94
C GLU A 27 8.72 8.05 -2.55
N PHE A 28 9.94 7.64 -2.27
CA PHE A 28 10.53 7.72 -0.94
C PHE A 28 11.07 9.10 -0.57
N LEU A 29 11.55 9.89 -1.54
CA LEU A 29 12.06 11.24 -1.31
C LEU A 29 11.02 12.29 -1.69
N THR A 30 10.44 12.21 -2.89
CA THR A 30 9.52 13.23 -3.39
C THR A 30 8.16 13.13 -2.71
N TRP A 31 7.45 12.01 -2.87
CA TRP A 31 6.07 11.91 -2.37
C TRP A 31 6.01 11.90 -0.84
N ARG A 32 6.90 11.13 -0.20
CA ARG A 32 7.05 11.19 1.26
C ARG A 32 7.43 12.59 1.71
N GLY A 33 8.45 13.21 1.11
CA GLY A 33 8.93 14.55 1.50
C GLY A 33 7.84 15.62 1.34
N LEU A 34 7.08 15.57 0.25
CA LEU A 34 5.97 16.47 -0.02
C LEU A 34 4.89 16.38 1.06
N ALA A 35 4.58 15.17 1.53
CA ALA A 35 3.62 14.99 2.61
C ALA A 35 4.10 15.57 3.95
N TYR A 36 5.41 15.47 4.26
CA TYR A 36 5.99 16.15 5.41
C TYR A 36 5.95 17.67 5.28
N ALA A 37 6.35 18.19 4.12
CA ALA A 37 6.31 19.63 3.86
C ALA A 37 4.89 20.17 4.00
N HIS A 38 3.90 19.47 3.45
CA HIS A 38 2.50 19.85 3.58
C HIS A 38 2.02 19.86 5.04
N CYS A 39 2.26 18.79 5.81
CA CYS A 39 1.88 18.77 7.23
C CYS A 39 2.60 19.83 8.08
N TYR A 40 3.81 20.24 7.67
CA TYR A 40 4.56 21.32 8.33
C TYR A 40 3.97 22.70 8.03
N HIS A 41 3.65 22.97 6.76
CA HIS A 41 3.13 24.29 6.34
C HIS A 41 1.63 24.47 6.59
N PHE A 42 0.87 23.38 6.65
CA PHE A 42 -0.57 23.38 6.87
C PHE A 42 -0.88 22.63 8.17
N PRO A 43 -0.71 23.28 9.33
CA PRO A 43 -0.90 22.63 10.62
C PRO A 43 -2.32 22.10 10.77
N MET A 44 -2.42 20.97 11.46
CA MET A 44 -3.68 20.29 11.77
C MET A 44 -4.01 20.48 13.25
N PRO A 45 -5.30 20.58 13.63
CA PRO A 45 -5.69 20.52 15.04
C PRO A 45 -5.31 19.16 15.66
N ALA A 46 -5.35 19.09 17.00
CA ALA A 46 -5.09 17.85 17.73
C ALA A 46 -6.00 16.68 17.32
N THR A 47 -7.19 16.98 16.76
CA THR A 47 -8.15 16.01 16.26
C THR A 47 -7.79 15.44 14.87
N GLY A 48 -6.71 15.91 14.24
CA GLY A 48 -6.23 15.42 12.95
C GLY A 48 -6.57 16.32 11.76
N ALA A 49 -6.44 15.78 10.55
CA ALA A 49 -6.65 16.52 9.31
C ALA A 49 -8.10 17.01 9.16
N THR A 50 -8.27 18.15 8.48
CA THR A 50 -9.57 18.71 8.09
C THR A 50 -9.61 18.96 6.58
N LEU A 51 -10.76 19.37 6.06
CA LEU A 51 -10.85 19.75 4.65
C LEU A 51 -10.11 21.06 4.33
N ALA A 52 -9.74 21.85 5.35
CA ALA A 52 -9.03 23.11 5.16
C ALA A 52 -7.61 22.91 4.59
N GLN A 53 -7.02 21.72 4.75
CA GLN A 53 -5.73 21.37 4.18
C GLN A 53 -5.78 21.06 2.67
N LEU A 54 -6.98 20.93 2.08
CA LEU A 54 -7.16 20.71 0.65
C LEU A 54 -6.99 22.01 -0.14
N PRO A 55 -6.57 21.95 -1.42
CA PRO A 55 -6.60 23.13 -2.28
C PRO A 55 -8.03 23.65 -2.45
N SER A 56 -8.18 24.96 -2.69
CA SER A 56 -9.48 25.65 -2.77
C SER A 56 -10.45 24.99 -3.78
N TRP A 57 -9.94 24.56 -4.94
CA TRP A 57 -10.75 23.89 -5.96
C TRP A 57 -11.38 22.59 -5.45
N ALA A 58 -10.65 21.83 -4.63
CA ALA A 58 -11.12 20.55 -4.09
C ALA A 58 -12.16 20.80 -2.98
N GLN A 59 -11.92 21.79 -2.12
CA GLN A 59 -12.89 22.21 -1.11
C GLN A 59 -14.21 22.66 -1.76
N GLU A 60 -14.14 23.46 -2.83
CA GLU A 60 -15.32 23.98 -3.51
C GLU A 60 -16.13 22.86 -4.18
N THR A 61 -15.47 21.98 -4.94
CA THR A 61 -16.18 20.90 -5.63
C THR A 61 -16.81 19.91 -4.65
N LEU A 62 -16.09 19.53 -3.58
CA LEU A 62 -16.66 18.64 -2.56
C LEU A 62 -17.84 19.28 -1.82
N ARG A 63 -17.77 20.58 -1.53
CA ARG A 63 -18.88 21.33 -0.91
C ARG A 63 -20.10 21.39 -1.83
N ARG A 64 -19.90 21.66 -3.12
CA ARG A 64 -20.97 21.72 -4.13
C ARG A 64 -21.72 20.39 -4.23
N HIS A 65 -21.00 19.28 -4.13
CA HIS A 65 -21.55 17.93 -4.23
C HIS A 65 -21.91 17.29 -2.88
N ALA A 66 -21.88 18.06 -1.78
CA ALA A 66 -22.13 17.52 -0.43
C ALA A 66 -23.55 16.93 -0.28
N SER A 67 -24.54 17.48 -1.00
CA SER A 67 -25.94 17.03 -0.99
C SER A 67 -26.25 15.93 -2.02
N ASP A 68 -25.28 15.52 -2.83
CA ASP A 68 -25.50 14.50 -3.85
C ASP A 68 -25.98 13.17 -3.23
N PRO A 69 -27.02 12.53 -3.81
CA PRO A 69 -27.48 11.21 -3.38
C PRO A 69 -26.37 10.18 -3.48
N ARG A 70 -26.21 9.38 -2.42
CA ARG A 70 -25.11 8.43 -2.28
C ARG A 70 -25.51 7.24 -1.44
N ARG A 71 -24.93 6.08 -1.77
CA ARG A 71 -25.03 4.87 -0.96
C ARG A 71 -24.19 5.07 0.30
N ARG A 72 -24.85 5.11 1.46
CA ARG A 72 -24.18 5.23 2.75
C ARG A 72 -23.90 3.85 3.33
N ILE A 73 -22.65 3.62 3.75
CA ILE A 73 -22.25 2.36 4.38
C ILE A 73 -21.83 2.67 5.81
N PRO A 74 -22.42 2.01 6.82
CA PRO A 74 -22.03 2.22 8.22
C PRO A 74 -20.54 1.96 8.46
N ARG A 75 -19.95 2.72 9.39
CA ARG A 75 -18.53 2.62 9.74
C ARG A 75 -18.12 1.21 10.15
N GLU A 76 -18.99 0.51 10.87
CA GLU A 76 -18.74 -0.84 11.37
C GLU A 76 -18.70 -1.86 10.23
N GLN A 77 -19.56 -1.67 9.21
CA GLN A 77 -19.54 -2.49 8.00
C GLN A 77 -18.28 -2.24 7.18
N LEU A 78 -17.88 -0.96 7.03
CA LEU A 78 -16.62 -0.63 6.36
C LEU A 78 -15.43 -1.23 7.12
N ALA A 79 -15.37 -1.08 8.44
CA ALA A 79 -14.28 -1.63 9.26
C ALA A 79 -14.15 -3.17 9.10
N ALA A 80 -15.28 -3.88 9.00
CA ALA A 80 -15.32 -5.33 8.81
C ALA A 80 -15.11 -5.79 7.36
N GLY A 81 -14.99 -4.88 6.38
CA GLY A 81 -14.87 -5.25 4.96
C GLY A 81 -16.17 -5.81 4.38
N HIS A 82 -17.31 -5.18 4.71
CA HIS A 82 -18.65 -5.55 4.24
C HIS A 82 -19.31 -4.39 3.48
N SER A 83 -18.58 -3.78 2.55
CA SER A 83 -19.10 -2.73 1.67
C SER A 83 -19.97 -3.28 0.53
N GLY A 84 -19.92 -4.58 0.25
CA GLY A 84 -20.59 -5.20 -0.90
C GLY A 84 -19.86 -4.97 -2.23
N ASP A 85 -18.72 -4.28 -2.23
CA ASP A 85 -17.73 -4.31 -3.30
C ASP A 85 -16.66 -5.34 -2.92
N ASN A 86 -16.69 -6.51 -3.58
CA ASN A 86 -15.75 -7.60 -3.28
C ASN A 86 -14.28 -7.20 -3.41
N ALA A 87 -13.96 -6.25 -4.29
CA ALA A 87 -12.59 -5.80 -4.46
C ALA A 87 -12.14 -4.94 -3.28
N TRP A 88 -12.98 -4.02 -2.84
CA TRP A 88 -12.74 -3.20 -1.65
C TRP A 88 -12.71 -4.04 -0.37
N ASP A 89 -13.68 -4.95 -0.22
CA ASP A 89 -13.83 -5.84 0.93
C ASP A 89 -12.61 -6.74 1.13
N GLY A 90 -12.00 -7.21 0.03
CA GLY A 90 -10.73 -7.93 0.09
C GLY A 90 -9.56 -7.05 0.54
N MET A 91 -9.45 -5.82 0.04
CA MET A 91 -8.40 -4.87 0.45
C MET A 91 -8.52 -4.50 1.93
N GLN A 92 -9.74 -4.26 2.41
CA GLN A 92 -9.98 -3.90 3.80
C GLN A 92 -9.65 -5.05 4.74
N ARG A 93 -10.08 -6.27 4.44
CA ARG A 93 -9.71 -7.45 5.25
C ARG A 93 -8.20 -7.67 5.27
N TYR A 94 -7.54 -7.52 4.12
CA TYR A 94 -6.07 -7.58 4.05
C TYR A 94 -5.40 -6.52 4.94
N LEU A 95 -5.89 -5.27 4.92
CA LEU A 95 -5.38 -4.21 5.79
C LEU A 95 -5.59 -4.54 7.27
N VAL A 96 -6.76 -5.06 7.65
CA VAL A 96 -7.06 -5.47 9.03
C VAL A 96 -6.13 -6.60 9.50
N GLU A 97 -5.86 -7.58 8.63
CA GLU A 97 -5.05 -8.76 8.96
C GLU A 97 -3.54 -8.47 9.01
N THR A 98 -3.04 -7.65 8.07
CA THR A 98 -1.59 -7.44 7.89
C THR A 98 -1.09 -6.11 8.42
N GLY A 99 -2.00 -5.14 8.61
CA GLY A 99 -1.65 -3.76 8.93
C GLY A 99 -0.98 -3.00 7.80
N GLU A 100 -0.94 -3.56 6.58
CA GLU A 100 -0.37 -2.93 5.41
C GLU A 100 -1.38 -2.90 4.26
N LEU A 101 -1.29 -1.88 3.40
CA LEU A 101 -2.02 -1.86 2.15
C LEU A 101 -1.17 -1.17 1.09
N HIS A 102 -0.97 -1.86 -0.05
CA HIS A 102 -0.14 -1.36 -1.14
C HIS A 102 -0.61 0.04 -1.61
N ASN A 103 0.32 0.98 -1.85
CA ASN A 103 -0.02 2.38 -2.17
C ASN A 103 -1.05 2.53 -3.30
N ASN A 104 -0.87 1.82 -4.42
CA ASN A 104 -1.85 1.83 -5.52
C ASN A 104 -3.24 1.29 -5.15
N ALA A 105 -3.35 0.42 -4.14
CA ALA A 105 -4.62 -0.09 -3.64
C ALA A 105 -5.29 0.98 -2.76
N ARG A 106 -4.53 1.71 -1.93
CA ARG A 106 -5.02 2.80 -1.07
C ARG A 106 -5.78 3.87 -1.86
N MET A 107 -5.37 4.19 -3.09
CA MET A 107 -6.06 5.18 -3.93
C MET A 107 -7.50 4.77 -4.26
N GLY A 108 -7.71 3.52 -4.67
CA GLY A 108 -9.05 3.01 -4.98
C GLY A 108 -9.86 2.76 -3.72
N TRP A 109 -9.21 2.22 -2.69
CA TRP A 109 -9.79 1.98 -1.37
C TRP A 109 -10.32 3.28 -0.75
N GLY A 110 -9.52 4.34 -0.71
CA GLY A 110 -9.89 5.59 -0.07
C GLY A 110 -10.92 6.40 -0.87
N LYS A 111 -10.81 6.44 -2.20
CA LYS A 111 -11.81 7.11 -3.05
C LYS A 111 -13.18 6.42 -3.00
N ALA A 112 -13.22 5.12 -2.78
CA ALA A 112 -14.47 4.39 -2.53
C ALA A 112 -15.07 4.75 -1.16
N VAL A 113 -14.28 4.79 -0.08
CA VAL A 113 -14.75 5.28 1.23
C VAL A 113 -15.34 6.69 1.10
N ALA A 114 -14.65 7.58 0.39
CA ALA A 114 -15.10 8.95 0.21
C ALA A 114 -16.44 9.06 -0.55
N SER A 115 -16.73 8.13 -1.46
CA SER A 115 -18.00 8.12 -2.21
C SER A 115 -19.16 7.50 -1.41
N TRP A 116 -18.88 6.77 -0.34
CA TRP A 116 -19.88 6.12 0.52
C TRP A 116 -20.17 6.88 1.83
N ALA A 117 -19.40 7.92 2.14
CA ALA A 117 -19.58 8.71 3.35
C ALA A 117 -20.73 9.72 3.25
N ALA A 118 -21.33 10.09 4.37
CA ALA A 118 -22.50 10.98 4.41
C ALA A 118 -22.22 12.40 3.88
N SER A 119 -21.01 12.90 4.08
CA SER A 119 -20.53 14.22 3.68
C SER A 119 -19.01 14.18 3.43
N PRO A 120 -18.40 15.22 2.84
CA PRO A 120 -16.94 15.31 2.71
C PRO A 120 -16.19 15.27 4.05
N ASP A 121 -16.74 15.86 5.11
CA ASP A 121 -16.16 15.79 6.46
C ASP A 121 -16.25 14.37 7.02
N ASP A 122 -17.40 13.71 6.86
CA ASP A 122 -17.59 12.31 7.26
C ASP A 122 -16.66 11.37 6.46
N ALA A 123 -16.42 11.67 5.17
CA ALA A 123 -15.46 10.95 4.34
C ALA A 123 -14.05 11.01 4.94
N LEU A 124 -13.60 12.21 5.30
CA LEU A 124 -12.29 12.38 5.90
C LEU A 124 -12.20 11.68 7.27
N GLN A 125 -13.24 11.77 8.10
CA GLN A 125 -13.27 11.08 9.39
C GLN A 125 -13.21 9.57 9.23
N LEU A 126 -14.00 8.98 8.32
CA LEU A 126 -13.95 7.54 8.03
C LEU A 126 -12.58 7.10 7.48
N LEU A 127 -11.99 7.88 6.58
CA LEU A 127 -10.65 7.63 6.05
C LEU A 127 -9.60 7.61 7.17
N LEU A 128 -9.62 8.63 8.04
CA LEU A 128 -8.73 8.73 9.18
C LEU A 128 -8.94 7.58 10.15
N GLU A 129 -10.19 7.28 10.53
CA GLU A 129 -10.55 6.21 11.46
C GLU A 129 -10.02 4.86 10.96
N LEU A 130 -10.39 4.47 9.73
CA LEU A 130 -10.01 3.17 9.18
C LEU A 130 -8.50 3.04 9.00
N ASN A 131 -7.83 4.06 8.45
CA ASN A 131 -6.39 4.00 8.26
C ASN A 131 -5.63 3.98 9.59
N ASN A 132 -5.96 4.88 10.51
CA ASN A 132 -5.22 4.99 11.77
C ASN A 132 -5.46 3.80 12.70
N ARG A 133 -6.63 3.16 12.59
CA ARG A 133 -6.95 1.96 13.36
C ARG A 133 -6.19 0.72 12.89
N PHE A 134 -6.02 0.56 11.58
CA PHE A 134 -5.52 -0.70 11.02
C PHE A 134 -4.11 -0.60 10.43
N ALA A 135 -3.71 0.54 9.86
CA ALA A 135 -2.42 0.67 9.18
C ALA A 135 -1.28 0.89 10.17
N LEU A 136 -0.24 0.04 10.10
CA LEU A 136 0.98 0.17 10.90
C LEU A 136 1.76 1.46 10.59
N ASP A 137 1.59 1.99 9.37
CA ASP A 137 2.15 3.26 8.89
C ASP A 137 1.18 4.46 9.01
N GLY A 138 0.08 4.29 9.75
CA GLY A 138 -0.87 5.34 10.08
C GLY A 138 -0.27 6.45 10.97
N HIS A 139 -1.07 7.48 11.25
CA HIS A 139 -0.66 8.63 12.09
C HIS A 139 0.66 9.32 11.66
N ALA A 140 1.00 9.25 10.38
CA ALA A 140 2.23 9.82 9.82
C ALA A 140 1.92 10.79 8.68
N PRO A 141 2.76 11.81 8.42
CA PRO A 141 2.52 12.76 7.33
C PRO A 141 2.23 12.12 5.96
N PRO A 142 2.95 11.06 5.49
CA PRO A 142 2.61 10.39 4.24
C PRO A 142 1.23 9.73 4.26
N SER A 143 0.79 9.26 5.42
CA SER A 143 -0.55 8.71 5.59
C SER A 143 -1.61 9.81 5.43
N TYR A 144 -1.47 10.95 6.13
CA TYR A 144 -2.36 12.10 5.94
C TYR A 144 -2.37 12.60 4.48
N GLY A 145 -1.20 12.70 3.85
CA GLY A 145 -1.08 13.09 2.44
C GLY A 145 -1.83 12.15 1.50
N GLY A 146 -1.74 10.83 1.72
CA GLY A 146 -2.48 9.84 0.93
C GLY A 146 -3.99 9.89 1.14
N LEU A 147 -4.46 10.05 2.39
CA LEU A 147 -5.89 10.16 2.71
C LEU A 147 -6.50 11.44 2.15
N LEU A 148 -5.85 12.58 2.34
CA LEU A 148 -6.25 13.85 1.73
C LEU A 148 -6.14 13.81 0.20
N GLY A 149 -5.22 13.02 -0.35
CA GLY A 149 -5.11 12.78 -1.80
C GLY A 149 -6.34 12.08 -2.38
N CYS A 150 -7.03 11.25 -1.60
CA CYS A 150 -8.32 10.68 -2.01
C CYS A 150 -9.40 11.76 -2.18
N LEU A 151 -9.23 12.92 -1.54
CA LEU A 151 -10.11 14.09 -1.58
C LEU A 151 -9.55 15.25 -2.43
N GLY A 152 -8.46 15.04 -3.18
CA GLY A 152 -7.93 16.01 -4.14
C GLY A 152 -6.63 16.71 -3.75
N LEU A 153 -6.00 16.37 -2.62
CA LEU A 153 -4.65 16.86 -2.34
C LEU A 153 -3.63 16.28 -3.34
N PHE A 154 -2.73 17.13 -3.85
CA PHE A 154 -1.69 16.78 -4.85
C PHE A 154 -2.22 16.23 -6.19
N GLU A 155 -3.54 16.27 -6.42
CA GLU A 155 -4.15 16.04 -7.74
C GLU A 155 -4.56 17.39 -8.36
N GLY A 156 -4.81 17.40 -9.67
CA GLY A 156 -5.49 18.50 -10.36
C GLY A 156 -6.98 18.19 -10.55
N PRO A 157 -7.84 19.20 -10.79
CA PRO A 157 -9.25 18.96 -11.07
C PRO A 157 -9.41 18.12 -12.34
N ALA A 158 -10.25 17.10 -12.28
CA ALA A 158 -10.64 16.32 -13.44
C ALA A 158 -11.44 17.19 -14.43
N GLN A 159 -11.30 16.89 -15.73
CA GLN A 159 -12.06 17.57 -16.78
C GLN A 159 -13.57 17.31 -16.68
N ALA A 160 -13.93 16.07 -16.34
CA ALA A 160 -15.32 15.68 -16.10
C ALA A 160 -15.68 15.83 -14.61
N GLU A 161 -16.84 16.40 -14.35
CA GLU A 161 -17.42 16.55 -13.01
C GLU A 161 -18.36 15.36 -12.75
N GLY A 162 -18.06 14.57 -11.73
CA GLY A 162 -18.83 13.40 -11.33
C GLY A 162 -19.73 13.67 -10.12
N ARG A 163 -20.67 12.77 -9.86
CA ARG A 163 -21.47 12.83 -8.62
C ARG A 163 -20.59 12.59 -7.39
N VAL A 164 -20.97 13.17 -6.27
CA VAL A 164 -20.37 13.03 -4.93
C VAL A 164 -18.96 13.62 -4.80
N LEU A 165 -18.02 13.23 -5.65
CA LEU A 165 -16.63 13.70 -5.63
C LEU A 165 -16.38 14.93 -6.52
N GLY A 166 -17.35 15.30 -7.37
CA GLY A 166 -17.22 16.44 -8.26
C GLY A 166 -16.03 16.27 -9.20
N ARG A 167 -15.09 17.22 -9.14
CA ARG A 167 -13.87 17.23 -9.96
C ARG A 167 -12.71 16.45 -9.34
N VAL A 168 -12.89 15.81 -8.19
CA VAL A 168 -11.90 14.85 -7.68
C VAL A 168 -12.06 13.56 -8.47
N ALA A 169 -11.01 13.15 -9.20
CA ALA A 169 -11.07 11.99 -10.08
C ALA A 169 -11.39 10.71 -9.29
N PHE A 170 -12.46 10.00 -9.64
CA PHE A 170 -12.77 8.71 -9.03
C PHE A 170 -11.87 7.60 -9.61
N LYS A 171 -11.36 6.73 -8.73
CA LYS A 171 -10.62 5.52 -9.12
C LYS A 171 -11.28 4.35 -8.39
N PRO A 172 -11.86 3.37 -9.10
CA PRO A 172 -12.53 2.26 -8.44
C PRO A 172 -11.51 1.32 -7.76
N PRO A 173 -11.93 0.60 -6.70
CA PRO A 173 -11.19 -0.52 -6.16
C PRO A 173 -10.89 -1.55 -7.27
N LYS A 174 -9.65 -2.03 -7.35
CA LYS A 174 -9.23 -2.99 -8.38
C LYS A 174 -9.15 -4.40 -7.82
N PRO A 175 -9.85 -5.41 -8.39
CA PRO A 175 -9.88 -6.78 -7.88
C PRO A 175 -8.51 -7.42 -7.65
N LYS A 176 -7.49 -7.05 -8.44
CA LYS A 176 -6.11 -7.55 -8.28
C LYS A 176 -5.45 -7.22 -6.94
N TYR A 177 -6.03 -6.31 -6.15
CA TYR A 177 -5.56 -5.99 -4.80
C TYR A 177 -6.47 -6.58 -3.70
N ALA A 178 -7.62 -7.15 -4.07
CA ALA A 178 -8.56 -7.78 -3.14
C ALA A 178 -8.04 -9.10 -2.58
N ALA A 179 -7.22 -9.76 -3.39
CA ALA A 179 -6.46 -10.94 -3.07
C ALA A 179 -4.99 -10.54 -3.19
N LEU A 180 -4.37 -10.09 -2.11
CA LEU A 180 -2.94 -10.29 -1.95
C LEU A 180 -2.76 -11.49 -0.99
N PRO A 181 -3.04 -12.73 -1.43
CA PRO A 181 -2.93 -13.92 -0.59
C PRO A 181 -1.44 -14.35 -0.48
N SER A 182 -0.53 -13.69 -1.19
CA SER A 182 0.88 -14.06 -1.26
C SER A 182 1.73 -13.49 -0.13
N VAL A 183 1.18 -12.73 0.82
CA VAL A 183 1.97 -12.14 1.93
C VAL A 183 1.68 -12.84 3.27
N ALA A 184 0.52 -13.47 3.40
CA ALA A 184 0.14 -14.24 4.60
C ALA A 184 1.11 -15.40 4.90
N HIS A 185 1.64 -16.07 3.86
CA HIS A 185 2.64 -17.13 4.05
C HIS A 185 4.05 -16.62 4.38
N LEU A 186 4.33 -15.33 4.11
CA LEU A 186 5.65 -14.71 4.32
C LEU A 186 5.83 -14.14 5.73
N LEU A 187 4.74 -13.92 6.47
CA LEU A 187 4.76 -13.31 7.81
C LEU A 187 4.60 -14.31 8.98
N GLY A 188 4.67 -15.61 8.69
CA GLY A 188 4.84 -16.63 9.73
C GLY A 188 3.59 -16.91 10.57
N ALA A 189 2.73 -17.80 10.08
CA ALA A 189 1.89 -18.64 10.94
C ALA A 189 1.73 -20.01 10.28
N SER A 190 2.44 -20.99 10.83
CA SER A 190 2.06 -22.39 10.80
C SER A 190 0.56 -22.50 11.12
N SER A 191 -0.27 -22.86 10.14
CA SER A 191 -1.66 -23.19 10.45
C SER A 191 -1.70 -24.44 11.33
N PRO A 192 -2.36 -24.42 12.50
CA PRO A 192 -2.68 -25.64 13.21
C PRO A 192 -3.94 -26.20 12.58
N LYS A 193 -3.85 -27.32 11.85
CA LYS A 193 -5.04 -28.15 11.59
C LYS A 193 -4.72 -29.62 11.76
N GLY A 194 -5.22 -30.15 12.87
CA GLY A 194 -5.57 -31.55 12.99
C GLY A 194 -6.80 -31.91 12.16
N ALA A 195 -6.83 -33.20 11.81
CA ALA A 195 -7.97 -34.10 11.65
C ALA A 195 -8.93 -33.92 10.45
N GLY A 196 -8.78 -34.85 9.49
CA GLY A 196 -9.78 -35.31 8.52
C GLY A 196 -9.14 -36.39 7.62
N PRO A 197 -9.61 -37.66 7.62
CA PRO A 197 -8.89 -38.77 6.99
C PRO A 197 -9.29 -38.93 5.52
N GLY A 198 -8.30 -39.04 4.62
CA GLY A 198 -8.56 -39.65 3.30
C GLY A 198 -8.07 -38.91 2.05
N ALA A 199 -6.92 -38.24 2.06
CA ALA A 199 -6.24 -37.84 0.82
C ALA A 199 -4.79 -38.34 0.81
N PRO A 200 -4.30 -38.91 -0.30
CA PRO A 200 -2.95 -39.49 -0.36
C PRO A 200 -1.89 -38.41 -0.17
N SER A 201 -1.04 -38.62 0.82
CA SER A 201 0.10 -37.76 1.15
C SER A 201 1.13 -37.80 0.01
N VAL A 202 1.29 -36.69 -0.70
CA VAL A 202 2.50 -36.45 -1.50
C VAL A 202 3.66 -36.26 -0.52
N PRO A 203 4.83 -36.91 -0.70
CA PRO A 203 5.92 -36.76 0.24
C PRO A 203 6.40 -35.30 0.22
N VAL A 204 6.22 -34.62 1.35
CA VAL A 204 6.88 -33.34 1.61
C VAL A 204 8.38 -33.64 1.62
N GLY A 205 9.08 -33.17 0.58
CA GLY A 205 10.54 -33.20 0.56
C GLY A 205 11.06 -32.53 1.82
N ARG A 206 11.81 -33.26 2.65
CA ARG A 206 12.55 -32.66 3.77
C ARG A 206 13.39 -31.51 3.21
N VAL A 207 13.15 -30.29 3.69
CA VAL A 207 14.17 -29.25 3.63
C VAL A 207 15.36 -29.77 4.42
N ARG A 208 16.38 -30.26 3.71
CA ARG A 208 17.68 -30.53 4.32
C ARG A 208 18.21 -29.18 4.79
N GLU A 209 18.62 -29.14 6.05
CA GLU A 209 19.44 -28.13 6.71
C GLU A 209 20.00 -27.06 5.76
N VAL A 210 19.56 -25.80 5.92
CA VAL A 210 20.08 -24.66 5.15
C VAL A 210 21.53 -24.45 5.55
N ARG A 211 22.47 -24.99 4.77
CA ARG A 211 23.88 -24.66 4.89
C ARG A 211 24.18 -23.40 4.09
N LEU A 212 24.66 -22.37 4.80
CA LEU A 212 25.31 -21.22 4.20
C LEU A 212 26.59 -21.71 3.51
N LEU A 213 26.57 -21.80 2.19
CA LEU A 213 27.78 -22.10 1.43
C LEU A 213 28.55 -20.78 1.20
N PRO A 214 29.86 -20.75 1.50
CA PRO A 214 30.70 -19.63 1.06
C PRO A 214 30.72 -19.59 -0.47
N CYS A 215 30.70 -18.38 -1.02
CA CYS A 215 30.75 -18.16 -2.45
C CYS A 215 32.16 -18.53 -2.96
N GLY A 216 32.34 -19.77 -3.38
CA GLY A 216 33.51 -20.19 -4.15
C GLY A 216 33.50 -19.52 -5.52
N ASP A 217 34.68 -19.14 -5.99
CA ASP A 217 34.92 -18.41 -7.23
C ASP A 217 34.09 -18.96 -8.39
N ALA A 218 33.19 -18.12 -8.90
CA ALA A 218 32.38 -18.41 -10.07
C ALA A 218 33.28 -18.37 -11.32
N ALA A 219 33.99 -19.46 -11.57
CA ALA A 219 34.42 -19.79 -12.93
C ALA A 219 33.16 -20.17 -13.73
N GLU A 220 32.90 -19.40 -14.78
CA GLU A 220 31.80 -19.57 -15.71
C GLU A 220 31.79 -20.97 -16.34
N GLU A 221 30.73 -21.75 -16.12
CA GLU A 221 30.30 -22.75 -17.10
C GLU A 221 29.08 -22.21 -17.84
N HIS A 222 29.36 -21.64 -19.01
CA HIS A 222 28.37 -21.25 -20.01
C HIS A 222 27.69 -22.52 -20.56
N ARG A 223 26.55 -22.93 -20.00
CA ARG A 223 25.63 -23.84 -20.71
C ARG A 223 24.84 -23.03 -21.72
N ALA A 224 25.25 -23.13 -22.98
CA ALA A 224 24.52 -22.59 -24.12
C ALA A 224 23.09 -23.17 -24.16
N GLY A 225 22.08 -22.31 -24.09
CA GLY A 225 20.69 -22.68 -24.40
C GLY A 225 19.61 -22.23 -23.40
N ALA A 226 19.94 -21.63 -22.26
CA ALA A 226 18.93 -21.13 -21.32
C ALA A 226 18.69 -19.62 -21.50
N GLU A 227 17.47 -19.24 -21.90
CA GLU A 227 17.03 -17.83 -21.91
C GLU A 227 17.27 -17.18 -20.54
N PRO A 228 17.77 -15.93 -20.50
CA PRO A 228 18.00 -15.24 -19.23
C PRO A 228 16.66 -15.01 -18.52
N ARG A 229 16.49 -15.68 -17.37
CA ARG A 229 15.31 -15.50 -16.51
C ARG A 229 15.20 -14.03 -16.09
N LYS A 230 14.19 -13.32 -16.60
CA LYS A 230 13.89 -11.88 -16.41
C LYS A 230 13.69 -11.40 -14.95
N ARG A 231 13.91 -12.25 -13.94
CA ARG A 231 13.59 -12.00 -12.52
C ARG A 231 14.61 -12.59 -11.55
N ARG A 232 15.90 -12.46 -11.84
CA ARG A 232 16.95 -12.77 -10.85
C ARG A 232 17.46 -11.47 -10.25
N TRP A 233 17.30 -11.31 -8.94
CA TRP A 233 17.82 -10.17 -8.18
C TRP A 233 19.07 -10.60 -7.43
N THR A 234 20.18 -9.90 -7.68
CA THR A 234 21.43 -10.04 -6.93
C THR A 234 21.70 -8.75 -6.17
N ALA A 235 21.55 -8.79 -4.85
CA ALA A 235 21.95 -7.69 -3.98
C ALA A 235 23.36 -7.97 -3.43
N LYS A 236 24.33 -7.10 -3.75
CA LYS A 236 25.64 -7.07 -3.08
C LYS A 236 25.47 -6.23 -1.82
N LEU A 237 25.33 -6.89 -0.68
CA LEU A 237 25.11 -6.20 0.59
C LEU A 237 26.44 -5.69 1.19
N ARG A 238 27.60 -6.24 0.79
CA ARG A 238 28.99 -5.77 1.05
C ARG A 238 29.98 -6.34 -0.01
N PRO A 239 31.24 -5.84 -0.12
CA PRO A 239 32.27 -6.49 -0.95
C PRO A 239 32.45 -7.94 -0.50
N GLY A 240 32.30 -8.90 -1.42
CA GLY A 240 32.43 -10.34 -1.13
C GLY A 240 31.19 -11.03 -0.54
N GLN A 241 30.05 -10.34 -0.34
CA GLN A 241 28.82 -10.97 0.13
C GLN A 241 27.64 -10.65 -0.81
N GLY A 242 27.19 -11.67 -1.55
CA GLY A 242 26.00 -11.63 -2.39
C GLY A 242 24.97 -12.64 -1.91
N ALA A 243 23.70 -12.24 -1.90
CA ALA A 243 22.57 -13.15 -1.75
C ALA A 243 21.76 -13.16 -3.05
N CYS A 244 21.45 -14.36 -3.55
CA CYS A 244 20.56 -14.57 -4.68
C CYS A 244 19.17 -14.95 -4.16
N ILE A 245 18.16 -14.20 -4.58
CA ILE A 245 16.76 -14.56 -4.33
C ILE A 245 16.13 -14.81 -5.70
N ASP A 246 15.74 -16.06 -5.95
CA ASP A 246 14.93 -16.44 -7.09
C ASP A 246 13.45 -16.34 -6.66
N VAL A 247 12.70 -15.45 -7.29
CA VAL A 247 11.25 -15.30 -7.05
C VAL A 247 10.52 -16.05 -8.15
N ALA A 248 9.83 -17.14 -7.79
CA ALA A 248 8.95 -17.91 -8.68
C ALA A 248 7.62 -17.17 -8.91
#